data_AF-M2XX94-F1
#
_entry.id   AF-M2XX94-F1
#
_cell.length_a   1.000
_cell.length_b   1.000
_cell.length_c   1.000
_cell.angle_alpha   90.00
_cell.angle_beta   90.00
_cell.angle_gamma   90.00
#
_symmetry.space_group_name_H-M   'P 1'
#
loop_
_entity.id
_entity.type
_entity.pdbx_description
1 polymer ?
#
loop_
_entity_poly.entity_id
_entity_poly.type
_entity_poly.pdbx_seq_one_letter_code
_entity_poly.pdbx_strand_id
1 'polypeptide(L)'
;MLILFLTRAGSGAVVVRRCSKTHATSPTTEPPLQRSGGSYSGPMSGDEIWTIGHWVCEQGVFLEALDSAGIGAIADVRAQPGSRRSPQFSRDAMPEWLGEAGIEYHHLQDLTGRRRKQPEIPQELNAGWQNRSFKNYADYTLTDDYEDGIAQLVQVARRLPTAIMCAEPMPWRCHRTLIANTLTARGWTVRHLSTTAGPRLHELGMWGAHAEVSDDGVVTYPPSAEDCD
;
A
#
# COMPACT_ATOMS: atom_id res chain seq x y z
N MET A 1 3.23 70.11 21.58
CA MET A 1 4.18 70.67 20.59
C MET A 1 4.49 69.55 19.60
N LEU A 2 3.91 69.70 18.41
CA LEU A 2 4.06 68.83 17.24
C LEU A 2 5.52 68.85 16.76
N ILE A 3 6.18 67.72 16.51
CA ILE A 3 6.98 67.49 15.28
C ILE A 3 6.96 65.99 14.94
N LEU A 4 6.43 65.74 13.74
CA LEU A 4 6.44 64.52 12.96
C LEU A 4 7.81 64.41 12.25
N PHE A 5 8.43 63.23 12.19
CA PHE A 5 9.25 62.86 11.03
C PHE A 5 8.96 61.41 10.65
N LEU A 6 8.29 61.28 9.49
CA LEU A 6 8.15 60.05 8.73
C LEU A 6 9.49 59.75 8.04
N THR A 7 9.99 58.53 8.20
CA THR A 7 10.81 57.87 7.18
C THR A 7 10.20 56.51 6.89
N ARG A 8 10.06 56.23 5.60
CA ARG A 8 9.40 55.05 5.04
C ARG A 8 10.50 54.13 4.49
N ALA A 9 10.58 52.92 5.02
CA ALA A 9 11.26 51.75 4.45
C ALA A 9 10.52 50.54 5.06
N GLY A 10 9.90 49.62 4.31
CA GLY A 10 10.52 48.74 3.34
C GLY A 10 10.41 47.32 3.91
N SER A 11 9.54 46.49 3.30
CA SER A 11 9.42 45.03 3.46
C SER A 11 9.48 44.43 4.88
N GLY A 12 8.31 44.35 5.54
CA GLY A 12 8.12 43.50 6.70
C GLY A 12 7.98 42.03 6.30
N ALA A 13 9.07 41.26 6.39
CA ALA A 13 8.99 39.80 6.43
C ALA A 13 8.49 39.38 7.82
N VAL A 14 7.29 38.83 7.88
CA VAL A 14 6.72 38.22 9.08
C VAL A 14 7.40 36.86 9.29
N VAL A 15 8.33 36.77 10.25
CA VAL A 15 8.90 35.49 10.69
C VAL A 15 7.97 34.88 11.73
N VAL A 16 7.14 33.93 11.31
CA VAL A 16 6.36 33.10 12.24
C VAL A 16 7.28 32.04 12.84
N ARG A 17 7.71 32.25 14.09
CA ARG A 17 8.41 31.22 14.87
C ARG A 17 7.41 30.14 15.30
N ARG A 18 7.54 28.92 14.75
CA ARG A 18 6.82 27.74 15.28
C ARG A 18 7.46 27.30 16.60
N CYS A 19 6.65 27.31 17.65
CA CYS A 19 6.96 26.71 18.94
C CYS A 19 6.80 25.18 18.83
N SER A 20 7.92 24.45 18.80
CA SER A 20 7.92 22.98 18.83
C SER A 20 7.81 22.50 20.28
N LYS A 21 6.67 21.93 20.65
CA LYS A 21 6.55 21.14 21.88
C LYS A 21 7.20 19.77 21.62
N THR A 22 8.32 19.53 22.26
CA THR A 22 8.98 18.21 22.30
C THR A 22 8.24 17.31 23.30
N HIS A 23 7.57 16.27 22.80
CA HIS A 23 7.26 15.10 23.63
C HIS A 23 8.31 14.03 23.35
N ALA A 24 8.96 13.58 24.43
CA ALA A 24 9.95 12.53 24.40
C ALA A 24 9.31 11.21 23.96
N THR A 25 9.92 10.57 22.96
CA THR A 25 9.66 9.17 22.60
C THR A 25 10.93 8.37 22.84
N SER A 26 10.75 7.20 23.46
CA SER A 26 11.81 6.24 23.78
C SER A 26 12.47 5.67 22.51
N PRO A 27 13.72 5.17 22.58
CA PRO A 27 14.50 4.88 21.38
C PRO A 27 14.13 3.51 20.81
N THR A 28 13.53 3.48 19.61
CA THR A 28 13.56 2.32 18.73
C THR A 28 14.77 2.45 17.81
N THR A 29 15.68 1.48 17.91
CA THR A 29 16.88 1.38 17.07
C THR A 29 16.50 0.79 15.71
N GLU A 30 15.86 1.57 14.85
CA GLU A 30 15.83 1.29 13.41
C GLU A 30 16.83 2.24 12.72
N PRO A 31 17.83 1.72 11.98
CA PRO A 31 18.71 2.58 11.22
C PRO A 31 17.92 3.25 10.08
N PRO A 32 18.16 4.54 9.78
CA PRO A 32 17.52 5.19 8.65
C PRO A 32 18.00 4.54 7.35
N LEU A 33 17.09 3.88 6.63
CA LEU A 33 17.37 3.36 5.30
C LEU A 33 17.55 4.52 4.33
N GLN A 34 18.73 4.56 3.70
CA GLN A 34 19.13 5.63 2.78
C GLN A 34 18.27 5.60 1.51
N ARG A 35 17.79 6.78 1.10
CA ARG A 35 17.17 7.01 -0.21
C ARG A 35 18.25 6.81 -1.28
N SER A 36 18.26 5.64 -1.91
CA SER A 36 19.01 5.44 -3.15
C SER A 36 18.01 5.42 -4.30
N GLY A 37 18.16 6.38 -5.22
CA GLY A 37 17.43 6.44 -6.49
C GLY A 37 17.85 5.28 -7.40
N GLY A 38 17.41 4.07 -7.07
CA GLY A 38 17.61 2.89 -7.88
C GLY A 38 16.63 2.92 -9.05
N SER A 39 17.17 3.07 -10.26
CA SER A 39 16.44 2.89 -11.51
C SER A 39 15.74 1.52 -11.49
N TYR A 40 14.41 1.54 -11.59
CA TYR A 40 13.58 0.35 -11.67
C TYR A 40 14.06 -0.56 -12.81
N SER A 41 14.70 -1.68 -12.46
CA SER A 41 14.91 -2.79 -13.39
C SER A 41 13.59 -3.56 -13.46
N GLY A 42 12.94 -3.47 -14.62
CA GLY A 42 11.65 -4.12 -14.90
C GLY A 42 11.59 -5.61 -14.53
N PRO A 43 10.40 -6.23 -14.62
CA PRO A 43 10.21 -7.62 -14.21
C PRO A 43 11.19 -8.56 -14.94
N MET A 44 11.77 -9.51 -14.20
CA MET A 44 12.41 -10.67 -14.81
C MET A 44 11.33 -11.74 -15.03
N SER A 45 11.43 -12.52 -16.10
CA SER A 45 10.51 -13.63 -16.33
C SER A 45 10.51 -14.58 -15.12
N GLY A 46 9.38 -14.68 -14.42
CA GLY A 46 9.22 -15.58 -13.26
C GLY A 46 9.05 -14.91 -11.89
N ASP A 47 9.00 -13.57 -11.82
CA ASP A 47 8.69 -12.86 -10.57
C ASP A 47 7.24 -13.17 -10.12
N GLU A 48 7.09 -13.79 -8.93
CA GLU A 48 5.80 -14.22 -8.36
C GLU A 48 5.59 -13.62 -6.97
N ILE A 49 4.35 -13.23 -6.68
CA ILE A 49 3.95 -12.68 -5.38
C ILE A 49 2.54 -13.11 -5.01
N TRP A 50 2.32 -13.30 -3.72
CA TRP A 50 1.06 -13.81 -3.19
C TRP A 50 0.28 -12.71 -2.49
N THR A 51 -0.99 -12.96 -2.23
CA THR A 51 -1.79 -12.10 -1.34
C THR A 51 -2.64 -12.96 -0.41
N ILE A 52 -2.92 -12.48 0.79
CA ILE A 52 -3.80 -13.17 1.74
C ILE A 52 -4.64 -12.18 2.55
N GLY A 53 -5.80 -12.63 3.00
CA GLY A 53 -6.69 -11.88 3.89
C GLY A 53 -6.94 -12.64 5.19
N HIS A 54 -6.63 -12.04 6.34
CA HIS A 54 -6.66 -12.80 7.60
C HIS A 54 -8.06 -12.97 8.21
N TRP A 55 -9.02 -12.07 7.93
CA TRP A 55 -10.38 -12.12 8.49
C TRP A 55 -10.41 -12.38 10.03
N VAL A 56 -11.27 -13.29 10.47
CA VAL A 56 -11.35 -13.85 11.83
C VAL A 56 -10.84 -15.30 11.78
N CYS A 57 -9.69 -15.52 11.16
CA CYS A 57 -9.05 -16.83 11.06
C CYS A 57 -8.31 -17.19 12.35
N GLU A 58 -8.20 -18.47 12.66
CA GLU A 58 -7.25 -18.93 13.69
C GLU A 58 -5.81 -18.85 13.17
N GLN A 59 -4.85 -18.67 14.08
CA GLN A 59 -3.44 -18.54 13.74
C GLN A 59 -2.90 -19.77 13.00
N GLY A 60 -3.23 -20.98 13.48
CA GLY A 60 -2.77 -22.24 12.85
C GLY A 60 -3.26 -22.37 11.40
N VAL A 61 -4.54 -22.13 11.16
CA VAL A 61 -5.13 -22.17 9.81
C VAL A 61 -4.47 -21.13 8.87
N PHE A 62 -4.12 -19.96 9.40
CA PHE A 62 -3.41 -18.95 8.63
C PHE A 62 -1.98 -19.40 8.28
N LEU A 63 -1.25 -19.95 9.24
CA LEU A 63 0.08 -20.50 9.04
C LEU A 63 0.09 -21.67 8.04
N GLU A 64 -0.89 -22.58 8.10
CA GLU A 64 -1.04 -23.66 7.13
C GLU A 64 -1.20 -23.14 5.69
N ALA A 65 -1.99 -22.08 5.51
CA ALA A 65 -2.15 -21.46 4.19
C ALA A 65 -0.84 -20.84 3.69
N LEU A 66 -0.04 -20.23 4.58
CA LEU A 66 1.27 -19.68 4.24
C LEU A 66 2.28 -20.78 3.91
N ASP A 67 2.35 -21.83 4.72
CA ASP A 67 3.25 -22.96 4.56
C ASP A 67 2.98 -23.72 3.26
N SER A 68 1.70 -23.94 2.92
CA SER A 68 1.32 -24.61 1.66
C SER A 68 1.79 -23.90 0.39
N ALA A 69 2.08 -22.59 0.51
CA ALA A 69 2.59 -21.75 -0.57
C ALA A 69 4.08 -21.36 -0.37
N GLY A 70 4.74 -21.89 0.66
CA GLY A 70 6.15 -21.61 0.96
C GLY A 70 6.43 -20.14 1.27
N ILE A 71 5.47 -19.41 1.86
CA ILE A 71 5.61 -17.98 2.14
C ILE A 71 6.64 -17.76 3.25
N GLY A 72 7.70 -17.03 2.91
CA GLY A 72 8.77 -16.63 3.83
C GLY A 72 8.64 -15.20 4.37
N ALA A 73 7.74 -14.39 3.82
CA ALA A 73 7.49 -13.03 4.30
C ALA A 73 6.04 -12.56 4.16
N ILE A 74 5.56 -11.79 5.13
CA ILE A 74 4.31 -11.05 5.09
C ILE A 74 4.59 -9.56 4.88
N ALA A 75 4.04 -9.02 3.80
CA ALA A 75 3.95 -7.57 3.57
C ALA A 75 2.57 -7.08 4.03
N ASP A 76 2.48 -6.57 5.26
CA ASP A 76 1.24 -6.06 5.82
C ASP A 76 0.93 -4.65 5.29
N VAL A 77 -0.23 -4.53 4.62
CA VAL A 77 -0.73 -3.28 4.04
C VAL A 77 -1.97 -2.77 4.78
N ARG A 78 -2.18 -3.20 6.03
CA ARG A 78 -3.25 -2.67 6.87
C ARG A 78 -2.84 -1.31 7.43
N ALA A 79 -3.68 -0.30 7.18
CA ALA A 79 -3.51 1.03 7.79
C ALA A 79 -3.62 0.99 9.32
N GLN A 80 -4.43 0.06 9.84
CA GLN A 80 -4.62 -0.15 11.28
C GLN A 80 -4.55 -1.65 11.56
N PRO A 81 -3.35 -2.20 11.81
CA PRO A 81 -3.13 -3.61 12.11
C PRO A 81 -3.52 -3.94 13.56
N GLY A 82 -4.76 -3.64 13.94
CA GLY A 82 -5.31 -3.90 15.27
C GLY A 82 -6.79 -4.25 15.17
N SER A 83 -7.21 -5.29 15.90
CA SER A 83 -8.60 -5.75 15.90
C SER A 83 -8.93 -6.38 17.25
N ARG A 84 -10.06 -5.99 17.84
CA ARG A 84 -10.63 -6.69 19.01
C ARG A 84 -11.10 -8.11 18.67
N ARG A 85 -11.51 -8.34 17.42
CA ARG A 85 -12.03 -9.62 16.95
C ARG A 85 -10.93 -10.61 16.57
N SER A 86 -9.76 -10.10 16.22
CA SER A 86 -8.61 -10.90 15.81
C SER A 86 -7.32 -10.37 16.46
N PRO A 87 -7.22 -10.39 17.81
CA PRO A 87 -6.08 -9.82 18.53
C PRO A 87 -4.74 -10.48 18.18
N GLN A 88 -4.75 -11.75 17.77
CA GLN A 88 -3.57 -12.49 17.29
C GLN A 88 -2.95 -11.87 16.02
N PHE A 89 -3.72 -11.14 15.21
CA PHE A 89 -3.21 -10.41 14.04
C PHE A 89 -2.85 -8.96 14.37
N SER A 90 -2.79 -8.57 15.64
CA SER A 90 -2.34 -7.23 16.02
C SER A 90 -0.85 -7.06 15.71
N ARG A 91 -0.41 -5.82 15.46
CA ARG A 91 1.01 -5.50 15.24
C ARG A 91 1.91 -5.92 16.41
N ASP A 92 1.36 -6.02 17.62
CA ASP A 92 2.13 -6.36 18.82
C ASP A 92 2.31 -7.89 18.97
N ALA A 93 1.36 -8.69 18.48
CA ALA A 93 1.38 -10.16 18.61
C ALA A 93 1.86 -10.88 17.35
N MET A 94 1.48 -10.38 16.17
CA MET A 94 1.69 -11.07 14.90
C MET A 94 3.16 -11.29 14.51
N PRO A 95 4.06 -10.31 14.70
CA PRO A 95 5.47 -10.50 14.37
C PRO A 95 6.15 -11.61 15.20
N GLU A 96 5.70 -11.83 16.44
CA GLU A 96 6.27 -12.84 17.33
C GLU A 96 6.02 -14.25 16.79
N TRP A 97 4.77 -14.63 16.57
CA TRP A 97 4.45 -15.96 16.09
C TRP A 97 4.80 -16.19 14.61
N LEU A 98 4.85 -15.15 13.78
CA LEU A 98 5.42 -15.25 12.44
C LEU A 98 6.92 -15.58 12.52
N GLY A 99 7.64 -14.91 13.41
CA GLY A 99 9.07 -15.17 13.65
C GLY A 99 9.35 -16.58 14.15
N GLU A 100 8.52 -17.12 15.05
CA GLU A 100 8.59 -18.53 15.49
C GLU A 100 8.40 -19.51 14.33
N ALA A 101 7.56 -19.17 13.35
CA ALA A 101 7.35 -19.93 12.12
C ALA A 101 8.42 -19.67 11.04
N GLY A 102 9.42 -18.81 11.30
CA GLY A 102 10.46 -18.45 10.32
C GLY A 102 9.97 -17.52 9.21
N ILE A 103 8.86 -16.82 9.41
CA ILE A 103 8.25 -15.90 8.43
C ILE A 103 8.56 -14.46 8.84
N GLU A 104 9.11 -13.68 7.92
CA GLU A 104 9.40 -12.28 8.19
C GLU A 104 8.15 -11.40 8.14
N TYR A 105 8.14 -10.33 8.94
CA TYR A 105 7.05 -9.36 8.96
C TYR A 105 7.51 -7.97 8.54
N HIS A 106 6.87 -7.42 7.51
CA HIS A 106 7.15 -6.10 6.95
C HIS A 106 5.87 -5.26 6.91
N HIS A 107 5.81 -4.14 7.63
CA HIS A 107 4.65 -3.23 7.58
C HIS A 107 4.91 -2.12 6.57
N LEU A 108 4.27 -2.20 5.40
CA LEU A 108 4.50 -1.27 4.29
C LEU A 108 3.51 -0.12 4.33
N GLN A 109 3.87 0.94 5.07
CA GLN A 109 2.99 2.09 5.35
C GLN A 109 2.49 2.79 4.08
N ASP A 110 3.34 2.90 3.07
CA ASP A 110 3.01 3.54 1.79
C ASP A 110 2.06 2.70 0.92
N LEU A 111 1.92 1.40 1.21
CA LEU A 111 0.91 0.57 0.54
C LEU A 111 -0.39 0.44 1.34
N THR A 112 -0.48 1.06 2.52
CA THR A 112 -1.67 0.89 3.37
C THR A 112 -2.95 1.45 2.77
N GLY A 113 -4.08 0.79 3.06
CA GLY A 113 -5.41 1.26 2.65
C GLY A 113 -5.87 2.56 3.31
N ARG A 114 -7.15 2.90 3.12
CA ARG A 114 -7.82 4.11 3.70
C ARG A 114 -7.20 5.44 3.23
N ARG A 115 -6.88 5.52 1.94
CA ARG A 115 -6.38 6.75 1.32
C ARG A 115 -7.47 7.80 1.19
N ARG A 116 -7.07 9.06 1.36
CA ARG A 116 -7.92 10.25 1.12
C ARG A 116 -7.96 10.55 -0.37
N LYS A 117 -8.87 11.44 -0.77
CA LYS A 117 -8.90 11.99 -2.13
C LYS A 117 -7.55 12.63 -2.44
N GLN A 118 -7.02 12.39 -3.64
CA GLN A 118 -5.85 13.07 -4.17
C GLN A 118 -6.34 14.28 -4.99
N PRO A 119 -6.19 15.53 -4.51
CA PRO A 119 -6.75 16.70 -5.18
C PRO A 119 -6.03 17.04 -6.50
N GLU A 120 -4.77 16.65 -6.61
CA GLU A 120 -3.93 16.92 -7.79
C GLU A 120 -4.12 15.91 -8.93
N ILE A 121 -4.81 14.79 -8.67
CA ILE A 121 -5.08 13.77 -9.68
C ILE A 121 -6.41 14.09 -10.37
N PRO A 122 -6.43 14.22 -11.72
CA PRO A 122 -7.66 14.46 -12.46
C PRO A 122 -8.72 13.38 -12.18
N GLN A 123 -9.98 13.79 -11.99
CA GLN A 123 -11.01 12.89 -11.47
C GLN A 123 -11.40 11.80 -12.48
N GLU A 124 -11.30 12.12 -13.77
CA GLU A 124 -11.63 11.30 -14.92
C GLU A 124 -10.75 10.05 -15.06
N LEU A 125 -9.48 10.10 -14.61
CA LEU A 125 -8.53 9.00 -14.80
C LEU A 125 -8.97 7.70 -14.15
N ASN A 126 -9.69 7.79 -13.02
CA ASN A 126 -10.17 6.64 -12.27
C ASN A 126 -11.68 6.69 -12.02
N ALA A 127 -12.43 7.38 -12.89
CA ALA A 127 -13.86 7.60 -12.71
C ALA A 127 -14.70 6.31 -12.88
N GLY A 128 -14.16 5.24 -13.46
CA GLY A 128 -14.82 3.92 -13.53
C GLY A 128 -15.06 3.30 -12.14
N TRP A 129 -14.33 3.74 -11.10
CA TRP A 129 -14.58 3.28 -9.73
C TRP A 129 -15.73 4.04 -9.05
N GLN A 130 -16.91 3.40 -9.01
CA GLN A 130 -18.08 3.94 -8.30
C GLN A 130 -17.89 4.01 -6.78
N ASN A 131 -17.10 3.08 -6.21
CA ASN A 131 -16.78 3.11 -4.79
C ASN A 131 -15.67 4.13 -4.50
N ARG A 132 -16.00 5.18 -3.74
CA ARG A 132 -15.06 6.26 -3.38
C ARG A 132 -13.76 5.77 -2.74
N SER A 133 -13.78 4.72 -1.93
CA SER A 133 -12.56 4.21 -1.28
C SER A 133 -11.62 3.53 -2.28
N PHE A 134 -12.17 2.80 -3.25
CA PHE A 134 -11.37 2.25 -4.35
C PHE A 134 -10.87 3.34 -5.28
N LYS A 135 -11.73 4.29 -5.66
CA LYS A 135 -11.32 5.44 -6.46
C LYS A 135 -10.17 6.21 -5.81
N ASN A 136 -10.30 6.58 -4.53
CA ASN A 136 -9.24 7.31 -3.82
C ASN A 136 -7.93 6.52 -3.74
N TYR A 137 -8.00 5.19 -3.67
CA TYR A 137 -6.79 4.37 -3.67
C TYR A 137 -6.19 4.26 -5.09
N ALA A 138 -7.01 4.13 -6.14
CA ALA A 138 -6.56 4.18 -7.53
C ALA A 138 -5.95 5.55 -7.88
N ASP A 139 -6.49 6.66 -7.37
CA ASP A 139 -5.85 7.97 -7.51
C ASP A 139 -4.50 7.99 -6.78
N TYR A 140 -4.41 7.35 -5.61
CA TYR A 140 -3.16 7.25 -4.84
C TYR A 140 -2.10 6.39 -5.54
N THR A 141 -2.48 5.41 -6.37
CA THR A 141 -1.50 4.59 -7.12
C THR A 141 -0.72 5.39 -8.16
N LEU A 142 -1.08 6.66 -8.39
CA LEU A 142 -0.42 7.58 -9.31
C LEU A 142 0.56 8.54 -8.61
N THR A 143 0.90 8.28 -7.35
CA THR A 143 1.77 9.15 -6.54
C THR A 143 3.15 8.52 -6.31
N ASP A 144 4.18 9.36 -6.13
CA ASP A 144 5.54 8.92 -5.84
C ASP A 144 5.63 8.07 -4.56
N ASP A 145 4.85 8.39 -3.53
CA ASP A 145 4.81 7.61 -2.28
C ASP A 145 4.38 6.16 -2.55
N TYR A 146 3.39 5.97 -3.44
CA TYR A 146 2.95 4.63 -3.81
C TYR A 146 4.03 3.87 -4.57
N GLU A 147 4.74 4.54 -5.48
CA GLU A 147 5.87 3.94 -6.21
C GLU A 147 7.01 3.52 -5.27
N ASP A 148 7.35 4.36 -4.29
CA ASP A 148 8.32 4.03 -3.25
C ASP A 148 7.86 2.78 -2.46
N GLY A 149 6.56 2.68 -2.16
CA GLY A 149 5.97 1.50 -1.52
C GLY A 149 6.05 0.24 -2.38
N ILE A 150 5.78 0.33 -3.68
CA ILE A 150 5.93 -0.80 -4.62
C ILE A 150 7.38 -1.23 -4.74
N ALA A 151 8.32 -0.28 -4.79
CA ALA A 151 9.74 -0.59 -4.85
C ALA A 151 10.20 -1.36 -3.59
N GLN A 152 9.75 -0.94 -2.40
CA GLN A 152 10.02 -1.68 -1.16
C GLN A 152 9.42 -3.09 -1.17
N LEU A 153 8.16 -3.23 -1.60
CA LEU A 153 7.50 -4.53 -1.72
C LEU A 153 8.27 -5.49 -2.65
N VAL A 154 8.70 -5.00 -3.81
CA VAL A 154 9.46 -5.77 -4.79
C VAL A 154 10.81 -6.20 -4.22
N GLN A 155 11.48 -5.35 -3.44
CA GLN A 155 12.74 -5.74 -2.78
C GLN A 155 12.55 -6.91 -1.81
N VAL A 156 11.46 -6.93 -1.05
CA VAL A 156 11.13 -8.06 -0.16
C VAL A 156 10.81 -9.30 -0.99
N ALA A 157 9.93 -9.17 -1.99
CA ALA A 157 9.47 -10.28 -2.83
C ALA A 157 10.58 -10.95 -3.66
N ARG A 158 11.60 -10.18 -4.07
CA ARG A 158 12.79 -10.73 -4.76
C ARG A 158 13.72 -11.51 -3.84
N ARG A 159 13.61 -11.34 -2.52
CA ARG A 159 14.44 -12.05 -1.54
C ARG A 159 13.74 -13.29 -0.97
N LEU A 160 12.43 -13.21 -0.74
CA LEU A 160 11.62 -14.26 -0.14
C LEU A 160 10.26 -14.37 -0.82
N PRO A 161 9.67 -15.58 -0.95
CA PRO A 161 8.28 -15.72 -1.35
C PRO A 161 7.38 -14.91 -0.40
N THR A 162 6.73 -13.89 -0.93
CA THR A 162 6.06 -12.87 -0.12
C THR A 162 4.56 -12.87 -0.35
N ALA A 163 3.78 -12.74 0.72
CA ALA A 163 2.35 -12.50 0.64
C ALA A 163 1.97 -11.09 1.13
N ILE A 164 1.28 -10.33 0.28
CA ILE A 164 0.64 -9.06 0.63
C ILE A 164 -0.59 -9.36 1.50
N MET A 165 -0.61 -8.84 2.72
CA MET A 165 -1.68 -9.13 3.69
C MET A 165 -2.61 -7.93 3.94
N CYS A 166 -3.92 -8.18 3.84
CA CYS A 166 -4.99 -7.27 4.27
C CYS A 166 -5.89 -7.96 5.32
N ALA A 167 -6.86 -7.24 5.90
CA ALA A 167 -7.83 -7.81 6.84
C ALA A 167 -9.01 -8.52 6.14
N GLU A 168 -9.36 -8.08 4.94
CA GLU A 168 -10.49 -8.63 4.18
C GLU A 168 -10.12 -9.95 3.50
N PRO A 169 -10.90 -11.04 3.65
CA PRO A 169 -10.62 -12.32 3.00
C PRO A 169 -10.74 -12.23 1.46
N MET A 170 -11.71 -11.49 0.92
CA MET A 170 -11.93 -11.41 -0.52
C MET A 170 -11.09 -10.30 -1.19
N PRO A 171 -10.18 -10.62 -2.13
CA PRO A 171 -9.28 -9.62 -2.72
C PRO A 171 -10.05 -8.47 -3.41
N TRP A 172 -11.15 -8.76 -4.11
CA TRP A 172 -11.99 -7.75 -4.77
C TRP A 172 -12.74 -6.79 -3.83
N ARG A 173 -12.69 -7.02 -2.52
CA ARG A 173 -13.30 -6.15 -1.50
C ARG A 173 -12.29 -5.31 -0.74
N CYS A 174 -10.99 -5.43 -1.03
CA CYS A 174 -9.92 -4.65 -0.39
C CYS A 174 -8.99 -4.00 -1.44
N HIS A 175 -8.34 -2.91 -1.02
CA HIS A 175 -7.35 -2.18 -1.81
C HIS A 175 -6.18 -3.04 -2.35
N ARG A 176 -5.92 -4.21 -1.74
CA ARG A 176 -4.87 -5.12 -2.23
C ARG A 176 -5.09 -5.57 -3.68
N THR A 177 -6.33 -5.53 -4.19
CA THR A 177 -6.58 -5.78 -5.63
C THR A 177 -5.94 -4.74 -6.53
N LEU A 178 -5.84 -3.47 -6.09
CA LEU A 178 -5.22 -2.41 -6.88
C LEU A 178 -3.70 -2.55 -6.87
N ILE A 179 -3.12 -3.02 -5.75
CA ILE A 179 -1.70 -3.43 -5.70
C ILE A 179 -1.44 -4.61 -6.64
N ALA A 180 -2.32 -5.62 -6.61
CA ALA A 180 -2.23 -6.77 -7.51
C ALA A 180 -2.32 -6.36 -8.99
N ASN A 181 -3.21 -5.41 -9.33
CA ASN A 181 -3.31 -4.84 -10.67
C ASN A 181 -1.98 -4.19 -11.10
N THR A 182 -1.40 -3.33 -10.27
CA THR A 182 -0.09 -2.71 -10.55
C THR A 182 1.00 -3.75 -10.80
N LEU A 183 1.10 -4.76 -9.93
CA LEU A 183 2.13 -5.79 -10.06
C LEU A 183 1.93 -6.64 -11.34
N THR A 184 0.68 -6.99 -11.65
CA THR A 184 0.34 -7.76 -12.85
C THR A 184 0.60 -6.97 -14.14
N ALA A 185 0.22 -5.68 -14.17
CA ALA A 185 0.54 -4.78 -15.28
C ALA A 185 2.06 -4.65 -15.49
N ARG A 186 2.83 -4.78 -14.41
CA ARG A 186 4.30 -4.81 -14.43
C ARG A 186 4.88 -6.22 -14.52
N GLY A 187 4.14 -7.19 -15.05
CA GLY A 187 4.64 -8.52 -15.42
C GLY A 187 4.84 -9.52 -14.27
N TRP A 188 4.40 -9.20 -13.05
CA TRP A 188 4.42 -10.16 -11.94
C TRP A 188 3.28 -11.17 -12.06
N THR A 189 3.56 -12.42 -11.69
CA THR A 189 2.49 -13.40 -11.43
C THR A 189 1.94 -13.16 -10.03
N VAL A 190 0.68 -12.75 -9.92
CA VAL A 190 0.03 -12.53 -8.62
C VAL A 190 -0.96 -13.64 -8.30
N ARG A 191 -0.86 -14.25 -7.12
CA ARG A 191 -1.80 -15.29 -6.66
C ARG A 191 -2.47 -14.93 -5.34
N HIS A 192 -3.76 -15.16 -5.24
CA HIS A 192 -4.53 -14.97 -4.01
C HIS A 192 -4.65 -16.28 -3.25
N LEU A 193 -4.04 -16.34 -2.07
CA LEU A 193 -4.27 -17.39 -1.09
C LEU A 193 -5.65 -17.22 -0.44
N SER A 194 -6.22 -18.36 -0.06
CA SER A 194 -7.42 -18.47 0.75
C SER A 194 -7.17 -19.51 1.82
N THR A 195 -7.72 -19.29 3.01
CA THR A 195 -7.68 -20.30 4.09
C THR A 195 -8.73 -21.40 3.92
N THR A 196 -9.64 -21.26 2.94
CA THR A 196 -10.76 -22.19 2.72
C THR A 196 -10.83 -22.75 1.30
N ALA A 197 -9.94 -22.32 0.41
CA ALA A 197 -9.93 -22.72 -1.00
C ALA A 197 -8.49 -22.71 -1.55
N GLY A 198 -8.28 -23.38 -2.68
CA GLY A 198 -7.02 -23.32 -3.39
C GLY A 198 -6.70 -21.91 -3.90
N PRO A 199 -5.42 -21.63 -4.22
CA PRO A 199 -5.00 -20.32 -4.68
C PRO A 199 -5.59 -19.97 -6.04
N ARG A 200 -5.90 -18.69 -6.23
CA ARG A 200 -6.44 -18.16 -7.49
C ARG A 200 -5.44 -17.22 -8.15
N LEU A 201 -5.18 -17.43 -9.43
CA LEU A 201 -4.39 -16.48 -10.23
C LEU A 201 -5.16 -15.16 -10.38
N HIS A 202 -4.46 -14.05 -10.17
CA HIS A 202 -4.98 -12.71 -10.45
C HIS A 202 -4.87 -12.41 -11.93
N GLU A 203 -5.92 -11.84 -12.50
CA GLU A 203 -5.90 -11.29 -13.85
C GLU A 203 -6.26 -9.81 -13.77
N LEU A 204 -5.57 -8.99 -14.56
CA LEU A 204 -5.81 -7.55 -14.56
C LEU A 204 -7.26 -7.25 -14.95
N GLY A 205 -7.94 -6.41 -14.17
CA GLY A 205 -9.33 -6.04 -14.43
C GLY A 205 -10.34 -7.17 -14.20
N MET A 206 -9.93 -8.31 -13.61
CA MET A 206 -10.85 -9.42 -13.32
C MET A 206 -12.00 -9.05 -12.38
N TRP A 207 -11.80 -8.02 -11.56
CA TRP A 207 -12.79 -7.49 -10.63
C TRP A 207 -12.79 -5.97 -10.62
N GLY A 208 -13.99 -5.38 -10.56
CA GLY A 208 -14.17 -3.94 -10.41
C GLY A 208 -14.20 -3.20 -11.74
N ALA A 209 -13.63 -1.99 -11.76
CA ALA A 209 -13.63 -1.12 -12.94
C ALA A 209 -12.71 -1.67 -14.04
N HIS A 210 -13.03 -1.34 -15.29
CA HIS A 210 -12.18 -1.66 -16.44
C HIS A 210 -10.81 -0.98 -16.28
N ALA A 211 -9.74 -1.75 -16.49
CA ALA A 211 -8.37 -1.29 -16.31
C ALA A 211 -7.72 -1.01 -17.67
N GLU A 212 -7.14 0.18 -17.80
CA GLU A 212 -6.25 0.53 -18.91
C GLU A 212 -4.81 0.57 -18.40
N VAL A 213 -3.88 0.08 -19.22
CA VAL A 213 -2.45 0.01 -18.89
C VAL A 213 -1.67 0.79 -19.94
N SER A 214 -0.89 1.75 -19.49
CA SER A 214 0.07 2.47 -20.32
C SER A 214 1.36 1.65 -20.54
N ASP A 215 2.19 2.05 -21.51
CA ASP A 215 3.43 1.35 -21.85
C ASP A 215 4.43 1.24 -20.68
N ASP A 216 4.36 2.15 -19.71
CA ASP A 216 5.17 2.16 -18.48
C ASP A 216 4.55 1.36 -17.32
N GLY A 217 3.42 0.66 -17.56
CA GLY A 217 2.78 -0.21 -16.57
C GLY A 217 1.99 0.53 -15.49
N VAL A 218 1.62 1.79 -15.75
CA VAL A 218 0.66 2.53 -14.91
C VAL A 218 -0.76 2.05 -15.25
N VAL A 219 -1.58 1.85 -14.21
CA VAL A 219 -2.95 1.36 -14.36
C VAL A 219 -3.94 2.46 -14.02
N THR A 220 -4.83 2.78 -14.96
CA THR A 220 -5.93 3.74 -14.79
C THR A 220 -7.28 3.07 -15.03
N TYR A 221 -8.36 3.71 -14.60
CA TYR A 221 -9.72 3.17 -14.67
C TYR A 221 -10.70 4.24 -15.18
N PRO A 222 -10.64 4.63 -16.46
CA PRO A 222 -11.54 5.62 -17.03
C PRO A 222 -13.01 5.16 -16.96
N PRO A 223 -13.97 6.08 -17.11
CA PRO A 223 -15.39 5.70 -17.17
C PRO A 223 -15.63 4.79 -18.38
N SER A 224 -16.54 3.82 -18.25
CA SER A 224 -16.91 3.01 -19.40
C SER A 224 -17.70 3.85 -20.40
N ALA A 225 -17.63 3.51 -21.69
CA ALA A 225 -18.43 4.20 -22.72
C ALA A 225 -19.95 4.07 -22.48
N GLU A 226 -20.39 3.13 -21.64
CA GLU A 226 -21.79 2.90 -21.26
C GLU A 226 -22.24 3.81 -20.11
N ASP A 227 -21.31 4.51 -19.42
CA ASP A 227 -21.61 5.42 -18.30
C ASP A 227 -21.84 6.88 -18.74
N CYS A 228 -21.91 7.14 -20.06
CA CYS A 228 -21.99 8.49 -20.64
C CYS A 228 -23.42 8.97 -21.02
N ASP A 229 -24.48 8.26 -20.63
CA ASP A 229 -25.88 8.66 -20.89
C ASP A 229 -26.54 9.42 -19.71
#